data_AF-K7KS86-F1
#
_entry.id   AF-K7KS86-F1
#
_cell.length_a   1.000
_cell.length_b   1.000
_cell.length_c   1.000
_cell.angle_alpha   90.00
_cell.angle_beta   90.00
_cell.angle_gamma   90.00
#
_symmetry.space_group_name_H-M   'P 1'
#
loop_
_entity.id
_entity.type
_entity.pdbx_description
1 polymer ?
#
loop_
_entity_poly.entity_id
_entity_poly.type
_entity_poly.pdbx_seq_one_letter_code
_entity_poly.pdbx_strand_id
1 'polypeptide(L)'
;MEIIQASNEGRQTSMGLVYEQFIWAFLVGCTFISVLSHPDEAAPKYTFLKEATSAPEILTYDYIVIGGGTCGCPLAATLSQGAGVLVLERGGSPYTNPERINIKNFANSLVDISPSSFSQPFISRDGVLNSRARVLGGGSVVNAGFYSRASSTYIRDSGWNETLAEDSYIWVEKKVVFEPLLMQWQSAVRDGLLEVGVLPNNGFTFDHLYGTKVGGTIFDKEGNRYTAADLLEYADPKRISVYLHATVQKILFKYNTEKRRQQAYGVIFKDALGVMHRAYLSTQGKSEIILSAGAIGSPQLLMLSGIGPANHLQAHGIKVVLDQPFVGQGMADNPLNVLVVPSPVPVEVSLVQTVGITKFGSFIEAASGLSLGHSWSERLQGIFEFVSNQSGEPSTFPPEAKESVADTIRFLTNPTLKGGVIGEKVTGPRSTGHLELITTNPNDNPSVTFNYFKDPEDLKKCVEGMRIVIDVINSKAFSKFRYHNMPVQALIDLMLHLPVNLRPKHANAAFSLEQYCIDTVLTIYHYHGGCQSGKVVDHNYKVIGVEALRVIDGSTFHGSPGTNPQATVMMLGRYMGEKIIKEDSSIGGSEGIN
;
A
#
# COMPACT_ATOMS: atom_id res chain seq x y z
N MET A 1 72.41 5.33 -63.90
CA MET A 1 71.11 4.71 -64.24
C MET A 1 71.33 3.21 -64.21
N GLU A 2 70.89 2.53 -63.15
CA GLU A 2 70.59 1.10 -63.19
C GLU A 2 69.70 0.85 -61.97
N ILE A 3 68.39 0.89 -62.23
CA ILE A 3 67.33 0.52 -61.29
C ILE A 3 67.03 -0.94 -61.63
N ILE A 4 67.46 -1.86 -60.76
CA ILE A 4 67.12 -3.28 -60.87
C ILE A 4 65.95 -3.56 -59.93
N GLN A 5 64.85 -3.99 -60.54
CA GLN A 5 63.65 -4.53 -59.92
C GLN A 5 63.96 -5.82 -59.14
N ALA A 6 63.42 -5.95 -57.93
CA ALA A 6 63.29 -7.23 -57.25
C ALA A 6 61.95 -7.29 -56.49
N SER A 7 61.10 -8.19 -56.99
CA SER A 7 60.14 -9.05 -56.28
C SER A 7 59.30 -8.47 -55.13
N ASN A 8 57.98 -8.44 -55.36
CA ASN A 8 57.00 -8.78 -54.33
C ASN A 8 55.86 -9.57 -54.98
N GLU A 9 56.09 -10.88 -55.14
CA GLU A 9 55.05 -11.89 -55.35
C GLU A 9 54.58 -12.37 -53.97
N GLY A 10 53.28 -12.31 -53.70
CA GLY A 10 52.76 -12.80 -52.42
C GLY A 10 51.25 -12.70 -52.27
N ARG A 11 50.57 -13.81 -52.59
CA ARG A 11 49.27 -14.24 -52.05
C ARG A 11 48.01 -13.42 -52.39
N GLN A 12 47.49 -13.70 -53.59
CA GLN A 12 46.05 -13.78 -53.82
C GLN A 12 45.57 -15.19 -53.42
N THR A 13 44.92 -15.35 -52.27
CA THR A 13 44.24 -16.61 -51.91
C THR A 13 42.86 -16.34 -51.32
N SER A 14 41.85 -16.74 -52.09
CA SER A 14 40.60 -17.40 -51.65
C SER A 14 39.62 -16.67 -50.71
N MET A 15 39.44 -15.36 -50.81
CA MET A 15 38.40 -14.66 -50.04
C MET A 15 36.98 -14.73 -50.66
N GLY A 16 36.81 -15.42 -51.78
CA GLY A 16 35.56 -15.39 -52.57
C GLY A 16 34.50 -16.46 -52.26
N LEU A 17 34.82 -17.51 -51.50
CA LEU A 17 33.92 -18.67 -51.34
C LEU A 17 33.30 -18.84 -49.95
N VAL A 18 33.75 -18.08 -48.95
CA VAL A 18 33.19 -18.19 -47.58
C VAL A 18 32.00 -17.24 -47.38
N TYR A 19 31.85 -16.21 -48.22
CA TYR A 19 30.81 -15.20 -48.02
C TYR A 19 29.42 -15.65 -48.48
N GLU A 20 29.30 -16.50 -49.51
CA GLU A 20 27.99 -16.93 -50.00
C GLU A 20 27.33 -18.01 -49.13
N GLN A 21 28.10 -18.86 -48.43
CA GLN A 21 27.52 -19.86 -47.53
C GLN A 21 26.96 -19.24 -46.24
N PHE A 22 27.47 -18.09 -45.80
CA PHE A 22 26.94 -17.40 -44.62
C PHE A 22 25.59 -16.71 -44.87
N ILE A 23 25.32 -16.25 -46.10
CA ILE A 23 24.05 -15.56 -46.40
C ILE A 23 22.89 -16.56 -46.50
N TRP A 24 23.12 -17.78 -47.02
CA TRP A 24 22.08 -18.80 -47.07
C TRP A 24 21.77 -19.44 -45.71
N ALA A 25 22.77 -19.60 -44.84
CA ALA A 25 22.52 -20.08 -43.47
C ALA A 25 21.69 -19.09 -42.64
N PHE A 26 21.81 -17.78 -42.90
CA PHE A 26 21.04 -16.78 -42.17
C PHE A 26 19.58 -16.67 -42.63
N LEU A 27 19.28 -16.95 -43.90
CA LEU A 27 17.89 -16.89 -44.40
C LEU A 27 17.06 -18.14 -44.08
N VAL A 28 17.68 -19.32 -43.93
CA VAL A 28 16.96 -20.55 -43.55
C VAL A 28 16.82 -20.71 -42.02
N GLY A 29 17.67 -20.04 -41.23
CA GLY A 29 17.58 -20.05 -39.77
C GLY A 29 16.42 -19.24 -39.19
N CYS A 30 15.77 -18.37 -39.97
CA CYS A 30 14.75 -17.45 -39.47
C CYS A 30 13.31 -17.94 -39.56
N THR A 31 13.02 -19.16 -40.03
CA THR A 31 11.63 -19.62 -40.25
C THR A 31 11.06 -20.57 -39.19
N PHE A 32 11.73 -20.81 -38.05
CA PHE A 32 11.21 -21.73 -37.01
C PHE A 32 11.34 -21.24 -35.56
N ILE A 33 11.42 -19.94 -35.32
CA ILE A 33 11.02 -19.41 -34.00
C ILE A 33 9.53 -19.08 -34.13
N SER A 34 8.72 -20.13 -34.04
CA SER A 34 7.32 -20.02 -33.71
C SER A 34 7.21 -19.08 -32.52
N VAL A 35 6.57 -17.96 -32.78
CA VAL A 35 6.07 -16.97 -31.84
C VAL A 35 5.44 -17.70 -30.66
N LEU A 36 6.24 -17.97 -29.63
CA LEU A 36 5.76 -18.12 -28.26
C LEU A 36 5.53 -16.70 -27.74
N SER A 37 4.62 -15.98 -28.42
CA SER A 37 3.96 -14.84 -27.80
C SER A 37 3.25 -15.43 -26.60
N HIS A 38 3.85 -15.24 -25.42
CA HIS A 38 3.07 -15.28 -24.21
C HIS A 38 1.91 -14.32 -24.47
N PRO A 39 0.66 -14.77 -24.35
CA PRO A 39 -0.46 -13.87 -24.53
C PRO A 39 -0.23 -12.73 -23.55
N ASP A 40 -0.07 -11.50 -24.07
CA ASP A 40 -0.18 -10.30 -23.25
C ASP A 40 -1.48 -10.50 -22.47
N GLU A 41 -1.35 -10.74 -21.15
CA GLU A 41 -2.48 -11.15 -20.33
C GLU A 41 -3.39 -9.91 -20.26
N ALA A 42 -4.34 -9.85 -21.19
CA ALA A 42 -5.22 -8.71 -21.36
C ALA A 42 -5.90 -8.48 -20.03
N ALA A 43 -5.86 -7.23 -19.55
CA ALA A 43 -6.37 -6.88 -18.24
C ALA A 43 -7.77 -7.50 -17.99
N PRO A 44 -8.05 -8.05 -16.79
CA PRO A 44 -9.25 -8.84 -16.56
C PRO A 44 -10.53 -8.10 -16.98
N LYS A 45 -11.29 -8.69 -17.90
CA LYS A 45 -12.60 -8.17 -18.33
C LYS A 45 -13.72 -8.77 -17.51
N TYR A 46 -13.86 -8.31 -16.26
CA TYR A 46 -14.94 -8.75 -15.38
C TYR A 46 -16.29 -8.19 -15.84
N THR A 47 -17.23 -9.07 -16.24
CA THR A 47 -18.57 -8.68 -16.69
C THR A 47 -19.43 -8.04 -15.59
N PHE A 48 -19.07 -8.28 -14.33
CA PHE A 48 -19.72 -7.73 -13.14
C PHE A 48 -19.15 -6.38 -12.69
N LEU A 49 -18.06 -5.90 -13.30
CA LEU A 49 -17.45 -4.61 -13.00
C LEU A 49 -18.07 -3.51 -13.87
N LYS A 50 -18.68 -2.51 -13.24
CA LYS A 50 -19.47 -1.47 -13.92
C LYS A 50 -19.25 -0.10 -13.27
N GLU A 51 -19.55 0.96 -14.01
CA GLU A 51 -19.65 2.31 -13.44
C GLU A 51 -20.95 2.47 -12.65
N ALA A 52 -20.90 3.14 -11.50
CA ALA A 52 -22.09 3.39 -10.67
C ALA A 52 -23.20 4.15 -11.39
N THR A 53 -22.87 4.92 -12.42
CA THR A 53 -23.84 5.64 -13.28
C THR A 53 -24.76 4.69 -14.06
N SER A 54 -24.39 3.42 -14.18
CA SER A 54 -25.23 2.35 -14.76
C SER A 54 -26.04 1.57 -13.72
N ALA A 55 -25.87 1.87 -12.43
CA ALA A 55 -26.58 1.19 -11.36
C ALA A 55 -28.07 1.60 -11.34
N PRO A 56 -28.99 0.67 -11.03
CA PRO A 56 -30.37 1.04 -10.71
C PRO A 56 -30.45 2.01 -9.53
N GLU A 57 -31.56 2.76 -9.42
CA GLU A 57 -31.79 3.65 -8.26
C GLU A 57 -31.91 2.86 -6.95
N ILE A 58 -32.52 1.67 -7.01
CA ILE A 58 -32.72 0.78 -5.86
C ILE A 58 -32.13 -0.59 -6.17
N LEU A 59 -31.33 -1.11 -5.25
CA LEU A 59 -30.72 -2.43 -5.31
C LEU A 59 -30.98 -3.25 -4.04
N THR A 60 -30.94 -4.57 -4.15
CA THR A 60 -31.05 -5.50 -3.01
C THR A 60 -30.04 -6.63 -3.13
N TYR A 61 -29.28 -6.89 -2.05
CA TYR A 61 -28.24 -7.93 -1.98
C TYR A 61 -28.17 -8.54 -0.58
N ASP A 62 -27.61 -9.75 -0.46
CA ASP A 62 -27.39 -10.38 0.85
C ASP A 62 -26.22 -9.68 1.57
N TYR A 63 -25.13 -9.40 0.86
CA TYR A 63 -23.98 -8.69 1.40
C TYR A 63 -23.68 -7.42 0.62
N ILE A 64 -23.50 -6.31 1.34
CA ILE A 64 -23.02 -5.04 0.77
C ILE A 64 -21.64 -4.76 1.36
N VAL A 65 -20.60 -4.92 0.53
CA VAL A 65 -19.21 -4.64 0.86
C VAL A 65 -18.87 -3.22 0.43
N ILE A 66 -18.47 -2.37 1.38
CA ILE A 66 -18.12 -0.97 1.13
C ILE A 66 -16.60 -0.84 1.09
N GLY A 67 -16.07 -0.56 -0.10
CA GLY A 67 -14.64 -0.52 -0.40
C GLY A 67 -14.18 -1.81 -1.07
N GLY A 68 -13.84 -1.73 -2.35
CA GLY A 68 -13.24 -2.82 -3.13
C GLY A 68 -11.72 -2.84 -3.00
N GLY A 69 -11.19 -2.55 -1.81
CA GLY A 69 -9.75 -2.43 -1.57
C GLY A 69 -9.04 -3.76 -1.34
N THR A 70 -7.86 -3.70 -0.70
CA THR A 70 -7.01 -4.85 -0.38
C THR A 70 -7.75 -5.96 0.38
N CYS A 71 -8.67 -5.60 1.29
CA CYS A 71 -9.49 -6.54 2.04
C CYS A 71 -10.82 -6.87 1.33
N GLY A 72 -11.46 -5.85 0.75
CA GLY A 72 -12.80 -5.96 0.18
C GLY A 72 -12.87 -6.88 -1.04
N CYS A 73 -11.84 -6.90 -1.89
CA CYS A 73 -11.81 -7.80 -3.05
C CYS A 73 -11.84 -9.29 -2.68
N PRO A 74 -10.89 -9.81 -1.87
CA PRO A 74 -10.91 -11.24 -1.48
C PRO A 74 -12.14 -11.60 -0.64
N LEU A 75 -12.64 -10.68 0.18
CA LEU A 75 -13.89 -10.85 0.92
C LEU A 75 -15.08 -11.04 -0.03
N ALA A 76 -15.25 -10.14 -1.00
CA ALA A 76 -16.36 -10.18 -1.94
C ALA A 76 -16.29 -11.42 -2.86
N ALA A 77 -15.10 -11.74 -3.36
CA ALA A 77 -14.87 -12.95 -4.15
C ALA A 77 -15.27 -14.21 -3.38
N THR A 78 -14.92 -14.28 -2.09
CA THR A 78 -15.29 -15.40 -1.23
C THR A 78 -16.80 -15.46 -0.97
N LEU A 79 -17.41 -14.37 -0.51
CA LEU A 79 -18.85 -14.32 -0.21
C LEU A 79 -19.72 -14.66 -1.42
N SER A 80 -19.27 -14.30 -2.63
CA SER A 80 -19.99 -14.58 -3.87
C SER A 80 -20.19 -16.06 -4.16
N GLN A 81 -19.44 -16.96 -3.52
CA GLN A 81 -19.63 -18.42 -3.68
C GLN A 81 -20.97 -18.90 -3.08
N GLY A 82 -21.51 -18.17 -2.10
CA GLY A 82 -22.71 -18.57 -1.37
C GLY A 82 -23.88 -17.60 -1.48
N ALA A 83 -23.62 -16.32 -1.80
CA ALA A 83 -24.61 -15.25 -1.62
C ALA A 83 -24.50 -14.15 -2.69
N GLY A 84 -25.55 -13.34 -2.82
CA GLY A 84 -25.54 -12.15 -3.66
C GLY A 84 -24.73 -11.01 -3.00
N VAL A 85 -23.67 -10.55 -3.67
CA VAL A 85 -22.72 -9.55 -3.15
C VAL A 85 -22.71 -8.29 -4.02
N LEU A 86 -22.83 -7.14 -3.37
CA LEU A 86 -22.58 -5.83 -3.95
C LEU A 86 -21.28 -5.25 -3.39
N VAL A 87 -20.38 -4.83 -4.26
CA VAL A 87 -19.18 -4.06 -3.90
C VAL A 87 -19.35 -2.62 -4.38
N LEU A 88 -19.18 -1.66 -3.47
CA LEU A 88 -19.20 -0.23 -3.77
C LEU A 88 -17.79 0.33 -3.58
N GLU A 89 -17.12 0.66 -4.69
CA GLU A 89 -15.79 1.26 -4.69
C GLU A 89 -15.87 2.74 -5.08
N ARG A 90 -15.28 3.62 -4.26
CA ARG A 90 -15.32 5.07 -4.49
C ARG A 90 -14.39 5.54 -5.62
N GLY A 91 -13.38 4.74 -5.95
CA GLY A 91 -12.42 4.98 -7.02
C GLY A 91 -12.76 4.28 -8.33
N GLY A 92 -11.86 4.43 -9.30
CA GLY A 92 -11.94 3.77 -10.60
C GLY A 92 -11.26 2.39 -10.63
N SER A 93 -11.07 1.86 -11.83
CA SER A 93 -10.41 0.57 -12.07
C SER A 93 -8.91 0.75 -12.35
N PRO A 94 -8.03 -0.10 -11.75
CA PRO A 94 -6.60 -0.07 -12.02
C PRO A 94 -6.26 -0.51 -13.46
N TYR A 95 -7.18 -1.24 -14.10
CA TYR A 95 -7.00 -1.83 -15.44
C TYR A 95 -7.19 -0.81 -16.58
N THR A 96 -7.65 0.41 -16.28
CA THR A 96 -7.80 1.48 -17.27
C THR A 96 -6.46 2.01 -17.77
N ASN A 97 -5.39 1.85 -16.98
CA ASN A 97 -4.04 2.26 -17.34
C ASN A 97 -3.00 1.31 -16.72
N PRO A 98 -2.78 0.12 -17.31
CA PRO A 98 -1.88 -0.89 -16.76
C PRO A 98 -0.43 -0.38 -16.61
N GLU A 99 0.01 0.53 -17.47
CA GLU A 99 1.34 1.14 -17.38
C GLU A 99 1.54 1.89 -16.06
N ARG A 100 0.50 2.56 -15.53
CA ARG A 100 0.60 3.29 -14.25
C ARG A 100 0.88 2.36 -13.07
N ILE A 101 0.44 1.11 -13.12
CA ILE A 101 0.61 0.20 -11.98
C ILE A 101 1.90 -0.63 -12.07
N ASN A 102 2.62 -0.59 -13.20
CA ASN A 102 3.93 -1.23 -13.37
C ASN A 102 4.96 -0.70 -12.36
N ILE A 103 5.89 -1.56 -11.94
CA ILE A 103 6.94 -1.24 -10.96
C ILE A 103 7.74 0.04 -11.32
N LYS A 104 8.00 0.27 -12.62
CA LYS A 104 8.74 1.44 -13.12
C LYS A 104 8.03 2.76 -12.83
N ASN A 105 6.70 2.73 -12.69
CA ASN A 105 5.86 3.90 -12.47
C ASN A 105 5.37 4.03 -11.02
N PHE A 106 5.86 3.19 -10.09
CA PHE A 106 5.44 3.22 -8.68
C PHE A 106 5.49 4.62 -8.06
N ALA A 107 6.64 5.30 -8.16
CA ALA A 107 6.81 6.62 -7.55
C ALA A 107 5.84 7.65 -8.15
N ASN A 108 5.68 7.65 -9.48
CA ASN A 108 4.74 8.53 -10.18
C ASN A 108 3.29 8.27 -9.74
N SER A 109 2.87 7.02 -9.67
CA SER A 109 1.50 6.66 -9.29
C SER A 109 1.20 6.94 -7.81
N LEU A 110 2.19 6.84 -6.93
CA LEU A 110 2.04 7.19 -5.52
C LEU A 110 1.87 8.69 -5.31
N VAL A 111 2.52 9.52 -6.13
CA VAL A 111 2.50 10.98 -5.99
C VAL A 111 1.54 11.71 -6.92
N ASP A 112 0.93 11.02 -7.88
CA ASP A 112 -0.11 11.53 -8.76
C ASP A 112 -1.25 12.19 -7.96
N ILE A 113 -1.57 13.44 -8.30
CA ILE A 113 -2.66 14.23 -7.72
C ILE A 113 -3.72 14.60 -8.76
N SER A 114 -3.63 14.05 -9.98
CA SER A 114 -4.61 14.26 -11.04
C SER A 114 -6.00 13.75 -10.61
N PRO A 115 -7.09 14.22 -11.23
CA PRO A 115 -8.43 13.68 -10.97
C PRO A 115 -8.53 12.16 -11.15
N SER A 116 -7.72 11.60 -12.06
CA SER A 116 -7.59 10.18 -12.36
C SER A 116 -6.68 9.41 -11.41
N SER A 117 -6.07 10.07 -10.41
CA SER A 117 -5.14 9.45 -9.48
C SER A 117 -5.79 8.32 -8.69
N PHE A 118 -5.07 7.19 -8.61
CA PHE A 118 -5.40 6.05 -7.76
C PHE A 118 -5.19 6.31 -6.27
N SER A 119 -4.65 7.47 -5.92
CA SER A 119 -4.37 7.87 -4.56
C SER A 119 -5.03 9.20 -4.22
N GLN A 120 -5.29 9.42 -2.94
CA GLN A 120 -5.78 10.68 -2.39
C GLN A 120 -4.78 11.14 -1.33
N PRO A 121 -4.01 12.21 -1.59
CA PRO A 121 -3.04 12.72 -0.62
C PRO A 121 -3.75 13.34 0.58
N PHE A 122 -3.07 13.33 1.73
CA PHE A 122 -3.43 14.12 2.90
C PHE A 122 -2.18 14.38 3.75
N ILE A 123 -2.27 15.31 4.70
CA ILE A 123 -1.19 15.59 5.65
C ILE A 123 -1.74 15.30 7.04
N SER A 124 -1.01 14.53 7.85
CA SER A 124 -1.40 14.30 9.24
C SER A 124 -1.21 15.58 10.06
N ARG A 125 -1.87 15.68 11.21
CA ARG A 125 -1.65 16.78 12.16
C ARG A 125 -0.21 16.84 12.68
N ASP A 126 0.54 15.76 12.55
CA ASP A 126 1.97 15.68 12.88
C ASP A 126 2.88 16.33 11.84
N GLY A 127 2.32 16.86 10.74
CA GLY A 127 3.05 17.45 9.62
C GLY A 127 3.60 16.44 8.62
N VAL A 128 3.15 15.18 8.64
CA VAL A 128 3.69 14.11 7.77
C VAL A 128 2.82 13.94 6.53
N LEU A 129 3.46 13.91 5.36
CA LEU A 129 2.82 13.71 4.06
C LEU A 129 2.36 12.26 3.93
N ASN A 130 1.10 12.07 3.58
CA ASN A 130 0.45 10.77 3.53
C ASN A 130 -0.39 10.61 2.26
N SER A 131 -0.85 9.39 2.01
CA SER A 131 -1.76 9.08 0.91
C SER A 131 -2.61 7.86 1.25
N ARG A 132 -3.87 7.87 0.80
CA ARG A 132 -4.77 6.71 0.89
C ARG A 132 -5.24 6.31 -0.50
N ALA A 133 -5.40 5.02 -0.74
CA ALA A 133 -5.87 4.54 -2.04
C ALA A 133 -7.32 4.98 -2.32
N ARG A 134 -7.62 5.16 -3.61
CA ARG A 134 -8.93 5.50 -4.17
C ARG A 134 -9.06 4.80 -5.52
N VAL A 135 -9.06 3.48 -5.50
CA VAL A 135 -9.05 2.60 -6.67
C VAL A 135 -9.47 1.18 -6.25
N LEU A 136 -10.12 0.44 -7.14
CA LEU A 136 -10.36 -1.00 -6.96
C LEU A 136 -9.03 -1.74 -6.77
N GLY A 137 -8.95 -2.63 -5.78
CA GLY A 137 -7.71 -3.26 -5.30
C GLY A 137 -7.03 -2.49 -4.15
N GLY A 138 -7.37 -1.22 -3.95
CA GLY A 138 -6.93 -0.42 -2.81
C GLY A 138 -5.43 -0.20 -2.76
N GLY A 139 -4.84 -0.28 -1.55
CA GLY A 139 -3.42 0.00 -1.33
C GLY A 139 -2.48 -0.90 -2.14
N SER A 140 -2.92 -2.11 -2.51
CA SER A 140 -2.14 -3.03 -3.34
C SER A 140 -1.81 -2.48 -4.73
N VAL A 141 -2.59 -1.51 -5.23
CA VAL A 141 -2.38 -0.84 -6.54
C VAL A 141 -1.22 0.17 -6.51
N VAL A 142 -0.96 0.78 -5.35
CA VAL A 142 -0.04 1.95 -5.23
C VAL A 142 1.15 1.72 -4.31
N ASN A 143 1.24 0.55 -3.64
CA ASN A 143 2.32 0.28 -2.68
C ASN A 143 3.58 -0.31 -3.33
N ALA A 144 4.60 -0.59 -2.49
CA ALA A 144 5.89 -1.14 -2.92
C ALA A 144 5.89 -2.64 -3.26
N GLY A 145 4.75 -3.32 -3.10
CA GLY A 145 4.53 -4.69 -3.53
C GLY A 145 5.17 -5.81 -2.69
N PHE A 146 5.97 -5.50 -1.67
CA PHE A 146 6.52 -6.53 -0.77
C PHE A 146 5.41 -7.33 -0.07
N TYR A 147 5.57 -8.65 0.00
CA TYR A 147 4.60 -9.58 0.57
C TYR A 147 5.26 -10.44 1.65
N SER A 148 4.70 -10.42 2.85
CA SER A 148 5.13 -11.27 3.98
C SER A 148 3.93 -11.52 4.90
N ARG A 149 3.76 -12.77 5.33
CA ARG A 149 2.72 -13.18 6.29
C ARG A 149 2.94 -12.52 7.65
N ALA A 150 1.89 -12.49 8.47
CA ALA A 150 2.02 -12.16 9.89
C ALA A 150 2.78 -13.27 10.64
N SER A 151 3.36 -12.94 11.80
CA SER A 151 3.95 -13.97 12.67
C SER A 151 2.85 -14.85 13.29
N SER A 152 3.18 -16.10 13.63
CA SER A 152 2.26 -16.99 14.35
C SER A 152 1.76 -16.39 15.67
N THR A 153 2.62 -15.66 16.38
CA THR A 153 2.20 -14.90 17.58
C THR A 153 1.12 -13.87 17.26
N TYR A 154 1.26 -13.10 16.17
CA TYR A 154 0.21 -12.14 15.79
C TYR A 154 -1.12 -12.82 15.44
N ILE A 155 -1.08 -13.97 14.74
CA ILE A 155 -2.28 -14.76 14.42
C ILE A 155 -2.99 -15.22 15.71
N ARG A 156 -2.23 -15.75 16.67
CA ARG A 156 -2.76 -16.20 17.98
C ARG A 156 -3.33 -15.04 18.79
N ASP A 157 -2.60 -13.92 18.89
CA ASP A 157 -3.02 -12.74 19.64
C ASP A 157 -4.27 -12.09 19.03
N SER A 158 -4.47 -12.25 17.71
CA SER A 158 -5.68 -11.82 16.99
C SER A 158 -6.88 -12.77 17.18
N GLY A 159 -6.68 -13.94 17.78
CA GLY A 159 -7.72 -14.96 17.96
C GLY A 159 -8.15 -15.64 16.65
N TRP A 160 -7.30 -15.62 15.62
CA TRP A 160 -7.60 -16.28 14.35
C TRP A 160 -7.27 -17.77 14.40
N ASN A 161 -8.08 -18.58 13.72
CA ASN A 161 -7.77 -19.99 13.52
C ASN A 161 -6.55 -20.11 12.60
N GLU A 162 -5.47 -20.70 13.10
CA GLU A 162 -4.17 -20.76 12.40
C GLU A 162 -4.28 -21.47 11.04
N THR A 163 -4.95 -22.63 10.99
CA THR A 163 -5.14 -23.39 9.75
C THR A 163 -5.93 -22.60 8.70
N LEU A 164 -7.05 -21.99 9.08
CA LEU A 164 -7.85 -21.18 8.16
C LEU A 164 -7.10 -19.92 7.70
N ALA A 165 -6.28 -19.32 8.57
CA ALA A 165 -5.44 -18.18 8.21
C ALA A 165 -4.35 -18.59 7.20
N GLU A 166 -3.70 -19.74 7.41
CA GLU A 166 -2.74 -20.32 6.48
C GLU A 166 -3.36 -20.64 5.12
N ASP A 167 -4.50 -21.35 5.09
CA ASP A 167 -5.25 -21.64 3.86
C ASP A 167 -5.63 -20.34 3.11
N SER A 168 -5.98 -19.31 3.86
CA SER A 168 -6.34 -18.00 3.31
C SER A 168 -5.13 -17.26 2.72
N TYR A 169 -3.94 -17.38 3.33
CA TYR A 169 -2.70 -16.87 2.73
C TYR A 169 -2.36 -17.60 1.43
N ILE A 170 -2.41 -18.94 1.44
CA ILE A 170 -2.10 -19.76 0.25
C ILE A 170 -3.03 -19.42 -0.92
N TRP A 171 -4.33 -19.20 -0.63
CA TRP A 171 -5.31 -18.80 -1.62
C TRP A 171 -4.97 -17.47 -2.30
N VAL A 172 -4.48 -16.48 -1.53
CA VAL A 172 -4.02 -15.19 -2.06
C VAL A 172 -2.74 -15.38 -2.88
N GLU A 173 -1.75 -16.08 -2.31
CA GLU A 173 -0.42 -16.27 -2.88
C GLU A 173 -0.47 -16.89 -4.28
N LYS A 174 -1.34 -17.88 -4.47
CA LYS A 174 -1.52 -18.57 -5.75
C LYS A 174 -1.84 -17.63 -6.92
N LYS A 175 -2.48 -16.47 -6.66
CA LYS A 175 -2.93 -15.56 -7.71
C LYS A 175 -2.02 -14.35 -7.89
N VAL A 176 -1.51 -13.77 -6.82
CA VAL A 176 -0.93 -12.42 -6.86
C VAL A 176 0.50 -12.32 -6.36
N VAL A 177 1.14 -13.42 -5.96
CA VAL A 177 2.46 -13.37 -5.30
C VAL A 177 3.51 -14.17 -6.06
N PHE A 178 4.67 -13.57 -6.23
CA PHE A 178 5.83 -14.10 -6.94
C PHE A 178 7.10 -14.01 -6.07
N GLU A 179 8.10 -14.82 -6.39
CA GLU A 179 9.46 -14.64 -5.88
C GLU A 179 10.15 -13.52 -6.67
N PRO A 180 10.67 -12.46 -6.01
CA PRO A 180 11.33 -11.37 -6.72
C PRO A 180 12.71 -11.79 -7.23
N LEU A 181 13.06 -11.33 -8.43
CA LEU A 181 14.43 -11.41 -8.92
C LEU A 181 15.31 -10.36 -8.20
N LEU A 182 16.17 -10.82 -7.29
CA LEU A 182 17.12 -9.95 -6.61
C LEU A 182 18.21 -9.46 -7.56
N MET A 183 18.22 -8.15 -7.79
CA MET A 183 19.26 -7.48 -8.55
C MET A 183 20.37 -6.96 -7.63
N GLN A 184 21.28 -6.14 -8.16
CA GLN A 184 22.55 -5.82 -7.50
C GLN A 184 22.38 -4.95 -6.25
N TRP A 185 21.48 -3.95 -6.27
CA TRP A 185 21.22 -3.06 -5.14
C TRP A 185 20.66 -3.83 -3.95
N GLN A 186 19.59 -4.60 -4.16
CA GLN A 186 18.97 -5.39 -3.09
C GLN A 186 19.92 -6.48 -2.58
N SER A 187 20.69 -7.10 -3.47
CA SER A 187 21.72 -8.07 -3.06
C SER A 187 22.78 -7.42 -2.17
N ALA A 188 23.26 -6.23 -2.52
CA ALA A 188 24.25 -5.50 -1.73
C ALA A 188 23.71 -5.04 -0.36
N VAL A 189 22.44 -4.61 -0.29
CA VAL A 189 21.78 -4.30 0.99
C VAL A 189 21.63 -5.55 1.84
N ARG A 190 21.17 -6.66 1.25
CA ARG A 190 21.06 -7.96 1.92
C ARG A 190 22.40 -8.42 2.47
N ASP A 191 23.46 -8.36 1.67
CA ASP A 191 24.81 -8.76 2.09
C ASP A 191 25.37 -7.80 3.15
N GLY A 192 25.10 -6.50 3.04
CA GLY A 192 25.46 -5.50 4.05
C GLY A 192 24.75 -5.74 5.38
N LEU A 193 23.47 -6.10 5.38
CA LEU A 193 22.72 -6.48 6.58
C LEU A 193 23.34 -7.70 7.28
N LEU A 194 23.77 -8.70 6.51
CA LEU A 194 24.48 -9.86 7.06
C LEU A 194 25.85 -9.47 7.63
N GLU A 195 26.61 -8.61 6.94
CA GLU A 195 27.92 -8.11 7.37
C GLU A 195 27.85 -7.40 8.72
N VAL A 196 26.79 -6.62 8.97
CA VAL A 196 26.58 -5.86 10.22
C VAL A 196 25.84 -6.66 11.30
N GLY A 197 25.60 -7.96 11.08
CA GLY A 197 25.11 -8.87 12.11
C GLY A 197 23.58 -9.03 12.18
N VAL A 198 22.82 -8.59 11.17
CA VAL A 198 21.37 -8.87 11.07
C VAL A 198 21.16 -10.30 10.54
N LEU A 199 21.48 -11.27 11.39
CA LEU A 199 21.51 -12.70 11.11
C LEU A 199 20.28 -13.43 11.68
N PRO A 200 19.91 -14.60 11.13
CA PRO A 200 20.54 -15.32 10.00
C PRO A 200 20.08 -14.79 8.63
N ASN A 201 20.65 -15.34 7.55
CA ASN A 201 20.06 -15.25 6.22
C ASN A 201 18.97 -16.32 6.08
N ASN A 202 17.70 -15.91 6.06
CA ASN A 202 16.56 -16.82 5.92
C ASN A 202 16.20 -17.12 4.45
N GLY A 203 16.92 -16.54 3.48
CA GLY A 203 16.60 -16.72 2.06
C GLY A 203 15.21 -16.17 1.71
N PHE A 204 14.60 -16.76 0.67
CA PHE A 204 13.22 -16.47 0.30
C PHE A 204 12.24 -17.20 1.20
N THR A 205 11.31 -16.45 1.80
CA THR A 205 10.21 -17.00 2.58
C THR A 205 9.08 -15.97 2.73
N PHE A 206 7.84 -16.44 2.86
CA PHE A 206 6.72 -15.59 3.24
C PHE A 206 6.65 -15.36 4.75
N ASP A 207 7.34 -16.17 5.55
CA ASP A 207 7.25 -16.11 7.00
C ASP A 207 7.92 -14.85 7.57
N HIS A 208 7.36 -14.35 8.67
CA HIS A 208 7.93 -13.24 9.41
C HIS A 208 8.98 -13.74 10.41
N LEU A 209 10.26 -13.64 10.05
CA LEU A 209 11.40 -14.20 10.78
C LEU A 209 12.47 -13.15 11.07
N TYR A 210 13.01 -13.13 12.29
CA TYR A 210 14.16 -12.29 12.62
C TYR A 210 15.37 -12.62 11.75
N GLY A 211 16.21 -11.61 11.52
CA GLY A 211 17.35 -11.68 10.62
C GLY A 211 17.03 -11.08 9.26
N THR A 212 17.80 -11.47 8.24
CA THR A 212 17.66 -10.95 6.88
C THR A 212 16.88 -11.94 6.02
N LYS A 213 15.91 -11.46 5.25
CA LYS A 213 15.12 -12.30 4.34
C LYS A 213 14.78 -11.61 3.02
N VAL A 214 14.41 -12.42 2.04
CA VAL A 214 13.72 -12.01 0.82
C VAL A 214 12.23 -12.30 0.99
N GLY A 215 11.39 -11.31 0.74
CA GLY A 215 9.94 -11.47 0.78
C GLY A 215 9.36 -11.87 -0.58
N GLY A 216 8.07 -12.17 -0.59
CA GLY A 216 7.30 -12.22 -1.84
C GLY A 216 7.16 -10.83 -2.43
N THR A 217 6.73 -10.79 -3.68
CA THR A 217 6.34 -9.55 -4.35
C THR A 217 5.04 -9.76 -5.11
N ILE A 218 4.27 -8.68 -5.31
CA ILE A 218 3.10 -8.72 -6.18
C ILE A 218 3.41 -8.30 -7.62
N PHE A 219 4.69 -8.14 -7.96
CA PHE A 219 5.12 -7.88 -9.33
C PHE A 219 5.63 -9.16 -9.99
N ASP A 220 5.23 -9.40 -11.23
CA ASP A 220 5.84 -10.46 -12.04
C ASP A 220 7.27 -10.09 -12.47
N LYS A 221 7.91 -10.99 -13.23
CA LYS A 221 9.27 -10.80 -13.76
C LYS A 221 9.36 -9.67 -14.81
N GLU A 222 8.25 -9.28 -15.43
CA GLU A 222 8.13 -8.14 -16.34
C GLU A 222 7.87 -6.80 -15.60
N GLY A 223 7.58 -6.87 -14.30
CA GLY A 223 7.28 -5.73 -13.44
C GLY A 223 5.80 -5.33 -13.42
N ASN A 224 4.91 -6.14 -14.00
CA ASN A 224 3.47 -5.90 -13.94
C ASN A 224 2.94 -6.26 -12.57
N ARG A 225 2.01 -5.46 -12.07
CA ARG A 225 1.48 -5.60 -10.72
C ARG A 225 0.19 -6.42 -10.72
N TYR A 226 0.15 -7.42 -9.84
CA TYR A 226 -1.04 -8.20 -9.52
C TYR A 226 -1.62 -7.70 -8.18
N THR A 227 -2.79 -7.11 -8.24
CA THR A 227 -3.41 -6.39 -7.14
C THR A 227 -4.44 -7.27 -6.43
N ALA A 228 -5.01 -6.79 -5.32
CA ALA A 228 -6.15 -7.46 -4.71
C ALA A 228 -7.36 -7.54 -5.66
N ALA A 229 -7.48 -6.67 -6.65
CA ALA A 229 -8.56 -6.72 -7.64
C ALA A 229 -8.46 -7.96 -8.56
N ASP A 230 -7.28 -8.55 -8.71
CA ASP A 230 -7.07 -9.78 -9.48
C ASP A 230 -7.62 -11.02 -8.76
N LEU A 231 -7.85 -10.93 -7.45
CA LEU A 231 -8.53 -11.96 -6.66
C LEU A 231 -10.05 -12.02 -6.96
N LEU A 232 -10.62 -11.00 -7.62
CA LEU A 232 -12.02 -11.03 -8.07
C LEU A 232 -12.24 -12.04 -9.19
N GLU A 233 -11.19 -12.55 -9.84
CA GLU A 233 -11.29 -13.69 -10.77
C GLU A 233 -11.88 -14.93 -10.08
N TYR A 234 -11.65 -15.08 -8.77
CA TYR A 234 -12.22 -16.18 -7.99
C TYR A 234 -13.69 -15.97 -7.60
N ALA A 235 -14.32 -14.85 -7.97
CA ALA A 235 -15.73 -14.61 -7.67
C ALA A 235 -16.66 -15.43 -8.58
N ASP A 236 -17.86 -15.78 -8.09
CA ASP A 236 -18.94 -16.23 -8.97
C ASP A 236 -19.52 -15.01 -9.73
N PRO A 237 -19.31 -14.90 -11.05
CA PRO A 237 -19.70 -13.72 -11.82
C PRO A 237 -21.23 -13.52 -11.88
N LYS A 238 -22.03 -14.53 -11.50
CA LYS A 238 -23.49 -14.44 -11.47
C LYS A 238 -24.03 -13.87 -10.15
N ARG A 239 -23.20 -13.84 -9.10
CA ARG A 239 -23.61 -13.48 -7.73
C ARG A 239 -22.93 -12.22 -7.21
N ILE A 240 -22.06 -11.60 -7.99
CA ILE A 240 -21.37 -10.37 -7.61
C ILE A 240 -21.71 -9.22 -8.57
N SER A 241 -21.77 -8.00 -8.04
CA SER A 241 -21.75 -6.76 -8.80
C SER A 241 -20.78 -5.79 -8.14
N VAL A 242 -19.91 -5.17 -8.94
CA VAL A 242 -18.93 -4.19 -8.47
C VAL A 242 -19.20 -2.86 -9.18
N TYR A 243 -19.59 -1.83 -8.42
CA TYR A 243 -19.76 -0.47 -8.95
C TYR A 243 -18.57 0.41 -8.56
N LEU A 244 -17.92 0.96 -9.59
CA LEU A 244 -16.86 1.96 -9.50
C LEU A 244 -17.43 3.37 -9.37
N HIS A 245 -16.63 4.27 -8.80
CA HIS A 245 -17.03 5.65 -8.50
C HIS A 245 -18.36 5.74 -7.71
N ALA A 246 -18.59 4.75 -6.83
CA ALA A 246 -19.74 4.63 -5.95
C ALA A 246 -19.37 5.09 -4.53
N THR A 247 -19.44 6.40 -4.26
CA THR A 247 -19.11 6.92 -2.94
C THR A 247 -20.29 6.75 -1.98
N VAL A 248 -20.18 5.82 -1.04
CA VAL A 248 -21.16 5.67 0.04
C VAL A 248 -21.20 6.94 0.90
N GLN A 249 -22.40 7.50 1.03
CA GLN A 249 -22.67 8.72 1.80
C GLN A 249 -23.06 8.39 3.24
N LYS A 250 -23.83 7.31 3.43
CA LYS A 250 -24.42 6.98 4.73
C LYS A 250 -24.91 5.53 4.81
N ILE A 251 -24.72 4.90 5.96
CA ILE A 251 -25.40 3.66 6.34
C ILE A 251 -26.75 4.00 7.00
N LEU A 252 -27.78 3.23 6.64
CA LEU A 252 -29.14 3.39 7.15
C LEU A 252 -29.41 2.41 8.29
N PHE A 253 -30.00 2.95 9.37
CA PHE A 253 -30.30 2.20 10.58
C PHE A 253 -31.79 2.24 10.93
N LYS A 254 -32.30 1.12 11.42
CA LYS A 254 -33.60 0.99 12.07
C LYS A 254 -33.39 0.42 13.47
N TYR A 255 -34.27 0.74 14.40
CA TYR A 255 -34.22 0.13 15.72
C TYR A 255 -34.82 -1.28 15.66
N ASN A 256 -34.05 -2.28 16.07
CA ASN A 256 -34.52 -3.64 16.24
C ASN A 256 -35.08 -3.79 17.66
N THR A 257 -36.40 -3.86 17.78
CA THR A 257 -37.11 -3.92 19.07
C THR A 257 -36.82 -5.22 19.83
N GLU A 258 -36.70 -6.34 19.13
CA GLU A 258 -36.45 -7.66 19.74
C GLU A 258 -35.06 -7.73 20.38
N LYS A 259 -34.03 -7.31 19.64
CA LYS A 259 -32.64 -7.28 20.11
C LYS A 259 -32.27 -6.02 20.90
N ARG A 260 -33.19 -5.05 20.97
CA ARG A 260 -33.03 -3.74 21.63
C ARG A 260 -31.77 -2.99 21.20
N ARG A 261 -31.47 -3.02 19.89
CA ARG A 261 -30.24 -2.44 19.30
C ARG A 261 -30.53 -1.83 17.95
N GLN A 262 -29.62 -0.98 17.47
CA GLN A 262 -29.68 -0.48 16.10
C GLN A 262 -29.36 -1.62 15.13
N GLN A 263 -29.99 -1.62 13.96
CA GLN A 263 -29.76 -2.59 12.90
C GLN A 263 -29.52 -1.87 11.58
N ALA A 264 -28.39 -2.16 10.96
CA ALA A 264 -28.11 -1.68 9.61
C ALA A 264 -29.00 -2.43 8.61
N TYR A 265 -29.56 -1.72 7.63
CA TYR A 265 -30.47 -2.34 6.65
C TYR A 265 -30.25 -1.87 5.21
N GLY A 266 -29.39 -0.89 4.99
CA GLY A 266 -29.05 -0.41 3.66
C GLY A 266 -28.04 0.73 3.69
N VAL A 267 -27.66 1.20 2.51
CA VAL A 267 -26.72 2.30 2.31
C VAL A 267 -27.24 3.24 1.23
N ILE A 268 -26.86 4.51 1.32
CA ILE A 268 -27.00 5.48 0.24
C ILE A 268 -25.62 5.72 -0.36
N PHE A 269 -25.49 5.60 -1.67
CA PHE A 269 -24.26 5.93 -2.39
C PHE A 269 -24.52 6.90 -3.53
N LYS A 270 -23.48 7.66 -3.88
CA LYS A 270 -23.51 8.68 -4.93
C LYS A 270 -22.62 8.23 -6.08
N ASP A 271 -23.12 8.30 -7.30
CA ASP A 271 -22.33 8.02 -8.51
C ASP A 271 -21.47 9.22 -8.95
N ALA A 272 -20.71 9.05 -10.03
CA ALA A 272 -19.86 10.10 -10.60
C ALA A 272 -20.63 11.31 -11.16
N LEU A 273 -21.91 11.17 -11.51
CA LEU A 273 -22.77 12.26 -11.99
C LEU A 273 -23.52 12.97 -10.85
N GLY A 274 -23.40 12.43 -9.64
CA GLY A 274 -23.98 12.94 -8.43
C GLY A 274 -25.39 12.45 -8.13
N VAL A 275 -25.86 11.43 -8.85
CA VAL A 275 -27.12 10.74 -8.61
C VAL A 275 -27.00 9.87 -7.35
N MET A 276 -28.05 9.85 -6.55
CA MET A 276 -28.11 9.10 -5.29
C MET A 276 -28.84 7.78 -5.51
N HIS A 277 -28.21 6.69 -5.12
CA HIS A 277 -28.73 5.33 -5.20
C HIS A 277 -28.90 4.75 -3.79
N ARG A 278 -29.77 3.74 -3.66
CA ARG A 278 -30.03 3.04 -2.40
C ARG A 278 -29.84 1.54 -2.58
N ALA A 279 -28.95 0.95 -1.80
CA ALA A 279 -28.80 -0.50 -1.74
C ALA A 279 -29.29 -1.01 -0.39
N TYR A 280 -30.22 -1.96 -0.40
CA TYR A 280 -30.81 -2.55 0.79
C TYR A 280 -30.33 -3.99 0.99
N LEU A 281 -30.31 -4.41 2.25
CA LEU A 281 -30.07 -5.81 2.59
C LEU A 281 -31.30 -6.66 2.24
N SER A 282 -31.04 -7.85 1.71
CA SER A 282 -32.03 -8.89 1.47
C SER A 282 -32.73 -9.29 2.76
N THR A 283 -33.99 -9.70 2.63
CA THR A 283 -34.79 -10.26 3.75
C THR A 283 -34.92 -11.77 3.67
N GLN A 284 -34.37 -12.40 2.64
CA GLN A 284 -34.54 -13.85 2.38
C GLN A 284 -33.58 -14.74 3.17
N GLY A 285 -32.64 -14.14 3.91
CA GLY A 285 -31.65 -14.87 4.69
C GLY A 285 -30.76 -13.94 5.51
N LYS A 286 -29.66 -14.48 6.04
CA LYS A 286 -28.66 -13.67 6.74
C LYS A 286 -28.02 -12.70 5.76
N SER A 287 -28.06 -11.42 6.11
CA SER A 287 -27.60 -10.32 5.28
C SER A 287 -26.91 -9.29 6.16
N GLU A 288 -25.77 -8.75 5.71
CA GLU A 288 -24.97 -7.81 6.48
C GLU A 288 -24.31 -6.75 5.59
N ILE A 289 -24.15 -5.54 6.13
CA ILE A 289 -23.27 -4.52 5.55
C ILE A 289 -21.87 -4.73 6.13
N ILE A 290 -20.86 -4.72 5.28
CA ILE A 290 -19.47 -4.91 5.67
C ILE A 290 -18.63 -3.72 5.21
N LEU A 291 -18.03 -3.01 6.17
CA LEU A 291 -17.06 -1.96 5.90
C LEU A 291 -15.68 -2.57 5.67
N SER A 292 -15.13 -2.32 4.48
CA SER A 292 -13.76 -2.64 4.08
C SER A 292 -13.10 -1.41 3.43
N ALA A 293 -13.45 -0.22 3.92
CA ALA A 293 -13.01 1.07 3.39
C ALA A 293 -11.62 1.50 3.89
N GLY A 294 -10.92 0.61 4.58
CA GLY A 294 -9.54 0.78 5.04
C GLY A 294 -9.45 1.55 6.37
N ALA A 295 -8.24 1.62 6.91
CA ALA A 295 -7.94 2.17 8.23
C ALA A 295 -8.52 3.57 8.48
N ILE A 296 -8.62 4.39 7.43
CA ILE A 296 -9.15 5.76 7.51
C ILE A 296 -10.64 5.80 7.10
N GLY A 297 -11.02 5.10 6.03
CA GLY A 297 -12.36 5.20 5.45
C GLY A 297 -13.45 4.58 6.32
N SER A 298 -13.17 3.44 6.96
CA SER A 298 -14.16 2.75 7.81
C SER A 298 -14.57 3.54 9.04
N PRO A 299 -13.66 4.05 9.91
CA PRO A 299 -14.06 4.90 11.03
C PRO A 299 -14.70 6.20 10.58
N GLN A 300 -14.22 6.81 9.48
CA GLN A 300 -14.84 8.00 8.90
C GLN A 300 -16.31 7.73 8.54
N LEU A 301 -16.60 6.63 7.84
CA LEU A 301 -17.96 6.30 7.39
C LEU A 301 -18.89 5.90 8.55
N LEU A 302 -18.37 5.23 9.59
CA LEU A 302 -19.14 5.00 10.82
C LEU A 302 -19.59 6.32 11.43
N MET A 303 -18.68 7.29 11.58
CA MET A 303 -19.01 8.61 12.13
C MET A 303 -20.02 9.37 11.27
N LEU A 304 -19.82 9.41 9.95
CA LEU A 304 -20.78 10.03 9.01
C LEU A 304 -22.16 9.37 9.07
N SER A 305 -22.23 8.10 9.46
CA SER A 305 -23.46 7.34 9.60
C SER A 305 -24.10 7.44 11.00
N GLY A 306 -23.46 8.16 11.94
CA GLY A 306 -23.98 8.40 13.28
C GLY A 306 -23.45 7.45 14.36
N ILE A 307 -22.41 6.67 14.08
CA ILE A 307 -21.74 5.78 15.06
C ILE A 307 -20.36 6.36 15.38
N GLY A 308 -20.17 6.87 16.59
CA GLY A 308 -18.92 7.50 17.02
C GLY A 308 -19.10 8.32 18.30
N PRO A 309 -18.10 9.13 18.70
CA PRO A 309 -18.18 9.94 19.91
C PRO A 309 -19.33 10.96 19.81
N ALA A 310 -20.34 10.85 20.68
CA ALA A 310 -21.59 11.61 20.54
C ALA A 310 -21.39 13.12 20.42
N ASN A 311 -20.54 13.72 21.27
CA ASN A 311 -20.27 15.16 21.24
C ASN A 311 -19.63 15.59 19.91
N HIS A 312 -18.70 14.78 19.38
CA HIS A 312 -18.08 15.04 18.07
C HIS A 312 -19.11 15.01 16.95
N LEU A 313 -19.97 13.98 16.94
CA LEU A 313 -21.03 13.86 15.94
C LEU A 313 -22.02 15.02 15.98
N GLN A 314 -22.44 15.42 17.18
CA GLN A 314 -23.34 16.56 17.40
C GLN A 314 -22.71 17.88 16.92
N ALA A 315 -21.42 18.08 17.14
CA ALA A 315 -20.69 19.27 16.66
C ALA A 315 -20.69 19.37 15.12
N HIS A 316 -20.78 18.24 14.40
CA HIS A 316 -20.93 18.20 12.94
C HIS A 316 -22.39 18.14 12.46
N GLY A 317 -23.38 18.29 13.36
CA GLY A 317 -24.79 18.19 13.01
C GLY A 317 -25.24 16.78 12.60
N ILE A 318 -24.48 15.75 12.96
CA ILE A 318 -24.79 14.35 12.66
C ILE A 318 -25.67 13.79 13.78
N LYS A 319 -26.82 13.21 13.41
CA LYS A 319 -27.67 12.48 14.35
C LYS A 319 -26.92 11.28 14.92
N VAL A 320 -26.77 11.24 16.24
CA VAL A 320 -26.20 10.10 16.96
C VAL A 320 -27.15 8.90 16.86
N VAL A 321 -26.66 7.81 16.26
CA VAL A 321 -27.30 6.50 16.18
C VAL A 321 -26.83 5.61 17.33
N LEU A 322 -25.53 5.65 17.61
CA LEU A 322 -24.88 4.98 18.73
C LEU A 322 -23.70 5.83 19.21
N ASP A 323 -23.68 6.16 20.49
CA ASP A 323 -22.48 6.74 21.10
C ASP A 323 -21.43 5.64 21.25
N GLN A 324 -20.37 5.75 20.46
CA GLN A 324 -19.24 4.82 20.47
C GLN A 324 -17.93 5.62 20.52
N PRO A 325 -17.46 5.98 21.72
CA PRO A 325 -16.33 6.90 21.89
C PRO A 325 -15.00 6.36 21.35
N PHE A 326 -14.90 5.06 21.07
CA PHE A 326 -13.69 4.45 20.52
C PHE A 326 -13.56 4.52 18.99
N VAL A 327 -14.62 4.88 18.25
CA VAL A 327 -14.50 5.08 16.80
C VAL A 327 -13.54 6.24 16.52
N GLY A 328 -12.60 6.02 15.62
CA GLY A 328 -11.54 6.98 15.29
C GLY A 328 -10.40 7.02 16.30
N GLN A 329 -10.45 6.28 17.41
CA GLN A 329 -9.37 6.29 18.41
C GLN A 329 -8.32 5.21 18.14
N GLY A 330 -7.11 5.44 18.67
CA GLY A 330 -5.99 4.49 18.55
C GLY A 330 -5.38 4.45 17.15
N MET A 331 -5.48 5.52 16.38
CA MET A 331 -4.87 5.63 15.06
C MET A 331 -3.35 5.56 15.19
N ALA A 332 -2.70 4.71 14.40
CA ALA A 332 -1.26 4.59 14.39
C ALA A 332 -0.76 4.31 12.97
N ASP A 333 0.51 4.65 12.74
CA ASP A 333 1.27 4.36 11.55
C ASP A 333 2.69 3.99 11.95
N ASN A 334 3.35 3.13 11.17
CA ASN A 334 4.75 2.83 11.43
C ASN A 334 5.63 3.97 10.88
N PRO A 335 6.40 4.68 11.72
CA PRO A 335 7.30 5.72 11.24
C PRO A 335 8.43 5.10 10.43
N LEU A 336 8.84 5.83 9.40
CA LEU A 336 9.97 5.51 8.53
C LEU A 336 10.97 6.67 8.56
N ASN A 337 12.24 6.35 8.69
CA ASN A 337 13.33 7.29 8.48
C ASN A 337 14.30 6.71 7.44
N VAL A 338 14.77 7.54 6.51
CA VAL A 338 15.56 7.09 5.36
C VAL A 338 16.83 7.90 5.20
N LEU A 339 17.83 7.31 4.55
CA LEU A 339 18.90 8.03 3.87
C LEU A 339 18.77 7.82 2.37
N VAL A 340 18.79 8.91 1.61
CA VAL A 340 19.02 8.87 0.16
C VAL A 340 20.50 8.65 -0.09
N VAL A 341 20.83 7.67 -0.92
CA VAL A 341 22.20 7.27 -1.25
C VAL A 341 22.41 7.44 -2.76
N PRO A 342 23.06 8.54 -3.19
CA PRO A 342 23.55 8.70 -4.55
C PRO A 342 24.61 7.64 -4.88
N SER A 343 24.57 7.12 -6.09
CA SER A 343 25.40 6.02 -6.57
C SER A 343 26.34 6.44 -7.70
N PRO A 344 27.62 6.00 -7.68
CA PRO A 344 28.57 6.24 -8.77
C PRO A 344 28.31 5.37 -10.00
N VAL A 345 27.51 4.31 -9.86
CA VAL A 345 27.15 3.38 -10.94
C VAL A 345 25.65 3.42 -11.21
N PRO A 346 25.19 3.05 -12.43
CA PRO A 346 23.77 2.85 -12.67
C PRO A 346 23.18 1.82 -11.71
N VAL A 347 21.96 2.07 -11.26
CA VAL A 347 21.18 1.17 -10.41
C VAL A 347 19.89 0.81 -11.13
N GLU A 348 19.44 -0.43 -10.97
CA GLU A 348 18.15 -0.88 -11.45
C GLU A 348 16.98 -0.22 -10.72
N VAL A 349 15.79 -0.27 -11.33
CA VAL A 349 14.54 -0.02 -10.60
C VAL A 349 14.29 -1.22 -9.70
N SER A 350 14.30 -1.01 -8.40
CA SER A 350 13.90 -2.01 -7.42
C SER A 350 13.10 -1.37 -6.29
N LEU A 351 11.99 -1.99 -5.94
CA LEU A 351 11.27 -1.69 -4.69
C LEU A 351 11.77 -2.62 -3.57
N VAL A 352 11.09 -2.60 -2.43
CA VAL A 352 11.44 -3.45 -1.28
C VAL A 352 11.32 -4.92 -1.69
N GLN A 353 12.43 -5.65 -1.61
CA GLN A 353 12.52 -7.09 -1.88
C GLN A 353 13.25 -7.83 -0.75
N THR A 354 14.19 -7.14 -0.11
CA THR A 354 14.93 -7.63 1.04
C THR A 354 14.58 -6.81 2.27
N VAL A 355 14.56 -7.46 3.44
CA VAL A 355 14.32 -6.79 4.73
C VAL A 355 15.22 -7.37 5.81
N GLY A 356 15.78 -6.49 6.63
CA GLY A 356 16.45 -6.83 7.88
C GLY A 356 15.49 -6.66 9.06
N ILE A 357 15.07 -7.75 9.70
CA ILE A 357 14.12 -7.75 10.81
C ILE A 357 14.90 -7.83 12.12
N THR A 358 15.05 -6.70 12.82
CA THR A 358 15.85 -6.64 14.05
C THR A 358 15.06 -7.08 15.29
N LYS A 359 15.78 -7.54 16.32
CA LYS A 359 15.17 -7.96 17.60
C LYS A 359 14.63 -6.80 18.44
N PHE A 360 15.08 -5.58 18.19
CA PHE A 360 14.63 -4.39 18.92
C PHE A 360 13.41 -3.72 18.29
N GLY A 361 12.92 -4.21 17.15
CA GLY A 361 11.67 -3.75 16.55
C GLY A 361 11.84 -2.61 15.53
N SER A 362 12.92 -2.62 14.76
CA SER A 362 13.04 -1.85 13.52
C SER A 362 13.26 -2.80 12.33
N PHE A 363 12.68 -2.48 11.18
CA PHE A 363 12.85 -3.21 9.93
C PHE A 363 13.64 -2.35 8.94
N ILE A 364 14.70 -2.91 8.37
CA ILE A 364 15.56 -2.20 7.42
C ILE A 364 15.20 -2.61 6.00
N GLU A 365 14.78 -1.64 5.20
CA GLU A 365 14.27 -1.84 3.85
C GLU A 365 14.96 -0.88 2.87
N ALA A 366 14.97 -1.23 1.58
CA ALA A 366 15.60 -0.38 0.57
C ALA A 366 14.83 -0.37 -0.75
N ALA A 367 15.00 0.69 -1.52
CA ALA A 367 14.53 0.83 -2.90
C ALA A 367 15.56 1.61 -3.73
N SER A 368 15.53 1.49 -5.06
CA SER A 368 16.47 2.14 -5.96
C SER A 368 15.89 2.39 -7.36
N GLY A 369 16.56 3.27 -8.11
CA GLY A 369 16.24 3.54 -9.52
C GLY A 369 14.91 4.26 -9.75
N LEU A 370 14.29 4.78 -8.70
CA LEU A 370 13.01 5.48 -8.81
C LEU A 370 13.22 6.88 -9.40
N SER A 371 12.66 7.12 -10.58
CA SER A 371 12.60 8.47 -11.14
C SER A 371 11.55 9.29 -10.39
N LEU A 372 11.99 10.35 -9.71
CA LEU A 372 11.11 11.35 -9.11
C LEU A 372 10.77 12.48 -10.12
N GLY A 373 11.23 12.36 -11.38
CA GLY A 373 11.63 13.47 -12.26
C GLY A 373 10.61 14.57 -12.57
N HIS A 374 9.30 14.36 -12.39
CA HIS A 374 8.29 15.39 -12.69
C HIS A 374 7.09 15.41 -11.72
N SER A 375 6.55 14.23 -11.42
CA SER A 375 5.40 14.07 -10.52
C SER A 375 5.71 14.52 -9.08
N TRP A 376 6.96 14.36 -8.64
CA TRP A 376 7.38 14.80 -7.30
C TRP A 376 7.50 16.32 -7.21
N SER A 377 7.94 17.00 -8.28
CA SER A 377 7.91 18.48 -8.34
C SER A 377 6.49 19.03 -8.29
N GLU A 378 5.56 18.42 -9.03
CA GLU A 378 4.14 18.81 -8.98
C GLU A 378 3.56 18.58 -7.58
N ARG A 379 3.88 17.46 -6.93
CA ARG A 379 3.45 17.20 -5.55
C ARG A 379 4.03 18.25 -4.60
N LEU A 380 5.31 18.61 -4.70
CA LEU A 380 5.90 19.64 -3.85
C LEU A 380 5.28 21.02 -4.10
N GLN A 381 5.01 21.35 -5.36
CA GLN A 381 4.29 22.57 -5.70
C GLN A 381 2.87 22.55 -5.13
N GLY A 382 2.15 21.43 -5.25
CA GLY A 382 0.81 21.27 -4.67
C GLY A 382 0.81 21.32 -3.14
N ILE A 383 1.84 20.80 -2.47
CA ILE A 383 2.04 20.95 -1.02
C ILE A 383 2.29 22.41 -0.68
N PHE A 384 3.15 23.10 -1.45
CA PHE A 384 3.42 24.51 -1.27
C PHE A 384 2.13 25.34 -1.40
N GLU A 385 1.35 25.12 -2.46
CA GLU A 385 0.05 25.75 -2.67
C GLU A 385 -0.98 25.39 -1.58
N PHE A 386 -1.04 24.13 -1.16
CA PHE A 386 -1.93 23.67 -0.09
C PHE A 386 -1.60 24.32 1.25
N VAL A 387 -0.31 24.36 1.62
CA VAL A 387 0.18 25.04 2.83
C VAL A 387 -0.16 26.53 2.75
N SER A 388 0.08 27.18 1.61
CA SER A 388 -0.28 28.58 1.39
C SER A 388 -1.80 28.83 1.47
N ASN A 389 -2.64 27.87 1.06
CA ASN A 389 -4.10 27.99 1.09
C ASN A 389 -4.70 27.69 2.46
N GLN A 390 -4.13 26.76 3.25
CA GLN A 390 -4.63 26.45 4.59
C GLN A 390 -4.25 27.50 5.64
N SER A 391 -3.11 28.19 5.48
CA SER A 391 -2.68 29.18 6.47
C SER A 391 -3.58 30.41 6.51
N GLY A 392 -4.36 30.72 5.47
CA GLY A 392 -5.11 31.98 5.35
C GLY A 392 -4.22 33.23 5.26
N GLU A 393 -2.97 33.13 5.71
CA GLU A 393 -1.88 34.04 5.54
C GLU A 393 -1.04 33.64 4.33
N PRO A 394 -0.61 34.59 3.47
CA PRO A 394 0.33 34.31 2.40
C PRO A 394 1.61 33.75 3.03
N SER A 395 1.87 32.47 2.78
CA SER A 395 3.00 31.71 3.33
C SER A 395 4.26 32.58 3.46
N THR A 396 4.59 32.95 4.69
CA THR A 396 5.79 33.71 5.08
C THR A 396 7.00 32.77 5.12
N PHE A 397 7.22 32.01 4.05
CA PHE A 397 8.52 31.39 3.87
C PHE A 397 9.53 32.52 3.67
N PRO A 398 10.60 32.57 4.49
CA PRO A 398 11.74 33.41 4.19
C PRO A 398 12.19 33.16 2.75
N PRO A 399 12.69 34.18 2.03
CA PRO A 399 13.22 34.00 0.67
C PRO A 399 14.20 32.82 0.57
N GLU A 400 15.02 32.62 1.61
CA GLU A 400 15.99 31.51 1.71
C GLU A 400 15.31 30.13 1.67
N ALA A 401 14.13 29.97 2.29
CA ALA A 401 13.39 28.71 2.26
C ALA A 401 12.81 28.43 0.87
N LYS A 402 12.37 29.45 0.12
CA LYS A 402 11.92 29.28 -1.27
C LYS A 402 13.04 28.86 -2.20
N GLU A 403 14.21 29.49 -2.06
CA GLU A 403 15.39 29.17 -2.87
C GLU A 403 15.93 27.77 -2.55
N SER A 404 16.00 27.41 -1.27
CA SER A 404 16.34 26.05 -0.81
C SER A 404 15.38 24.99 -1.35
N VAL A 405 14.07 25.27 -1.35
CA VAL A 405 13.05 24.39 -1.95
C VAL A 405 13.28 24.26 -3.46
N ALA A 406 13.57 25.35 -4.18
CA ALA A 406 13.83 25.32 -5.61
C ALA A 406 15.10 24.53 -5.99
N ASP A 407 16.20 24.73 -5.25
CA ASP A 407 17.45 24.00 -5.47
C ASP A 407 17.29 22.51 -5.16
N THR A 408 16.57 22.19 -4.10
CA THR A 408 16.23 20.81 -3.74
C THR A 408 15.35 20.16 -4.81
N ILE A 409 14.34 20.88 -5.31
CA ILE A 409 13.53 20.45 -6.45
C ILE A 409 14.45 20.18 -7.64
N ARG A 410 15.38 21.07 -7.98
CA ARG A 410 16.30 20.88 -9.12
C ARG A 410 17.20 19.65 -8.95
N PHE A 411 17.70 19.41 -7.75
CA PHE A 411 18.52 18.24 -7.44
C PHE A 411 17.73 16.94 -7.56
N LEU A 412 16.49 16.89 -7.04
CA LEU A 412 15.66 15.68 -7.04
C LEU A 412 14.86 15.44 -8.32
N THR A 413 14.51 16.50 -9.04
CA THR A 413 13.90 16.42 -10.39
C THR A 413 14.92 16.05 -11.45
N ASN A 414 16.22 16.04 -11.12
CA ASN A 414 17.21 15.54 -12.04
C ASN A 414 16.87 14.07 -12.37
N PRO A 415 16.43 13.77 -13.61
CA PRO A 415 16.00 12.43 -13.99
C PRO A 415 17.15 11.41 -13.92
N THR A 416 18.38 11.88 -13.70
CA THR A 416 19.59 11.07 -13.55
C THR A 416 20.01 10.81 -12.10
N LEU A 417 19.12 10.90 -11.10
CA LEU A 417 19.45 10.40 -9.76
C LEU A 417 19.71 8.88 -9.83
N LYS A 418 20.97 8.53 -10.07
CA LYS A 418 21.50 7.18 -10.00
C LYS A 418 21.66 6.89 -8.52
N GLY A 419 20.70 6.22 -7.90
CA GLY A 419 20.74 5.98 -6.46
C GLY A 419 19.49 5.33 -5.93
N GLY A 420 19.41 5.28 -4.61
CA GLY A 420 18.28 4.68 -3.92
C GLY A 420 18.14 5.21 -2.50
N VAL A 421 17.26 4.57 -1.76
CA VAL A 421 17.01 4.83 -0.35
C VAL A 421 17.25 3.57 0.44
N ILE A 422 17.83 3.73 1.63
CA ILE A 422 17.84 2.70 2.67
C ILE A 422 17.18 3.33 3.87
N GLY A 423 16.18 2.65 4.43
CA GLY A 423 15.36 3.17 5.50
C GLY A 423 15.15 2.17 6.61
N GLU A 424 14.90 2.72 7.79
CA GLU A 424 14.46 1.98 8.95
C GLU A 424 12.99 2.28 9.21
N LYS A 425 12.22 1.26 9.54
CA LYS A 425 10.82 1.34 9.90
C LYS A 425 10.63 0.83 11.32
N VAL A 426 10.09 1.66 12.20
CA VAL A 426 9.74 1.23 13.56
C VAL A 426 8.44 0.42 13.54
N THR A 427 8.50 -0.81 14.05
CA THR A 427 7.33 -1.67 14.20
C THR A 427 6.69 -1.56 15.58
N GLY A 428 5.37 -1.72 15.63
CA GLY A 428 4.56 -1.65 16.85
C GLY A 428 4.82 -0.37 17.65
N PRO A 429 4.59 0.83 17.08
CA PRO A 429 4.75 2.07 17.81
C PRO A 429 3.80 2.09 19.01
N ARG A 430 4.28 2.58 20.14
CA ARG A 430 3.44 2.87 21.32
C ARG A 430 2.66 4.16 21.15
N SER A 431 3.20 5.07 20.34
CA SER A 431 2.54 6.30 19.94
C SER A 431 1.27 5.99 19.15
N THR A 432 0.16 6.52 19.61
CA THR A 432 -1.13 6.47 18.92
C THR A 432 -1.80 7.83 19.00
N GLY A 433 -2.67 8.13 18.05
CA GLY A 433 -3.55 9.29 18.06
C GLY A 433 -4.97 8.92 17.69
N HIS A 434 -5.59 9.77 16.87
CA HIS A 434 -7.02 9.70 16.57
C HIS A 434 -7.35 10.25 15.18
N LEU A 435 -8.56 9.97 14.73
CA LEU A 435 -9.17 10.46 13.51
C LEU A 435 -10.45 11.22 13.86
N GLU A 436 -10.61 12.40 13.28
CA GLU A 436 -11.76 13.28 13.46
C GLU A 436 -12.31 13.72 12.11
N LEU A 437 -13.63 13.88 12.03
CA LEU A 437 -14.25 14.52 10.87
C LEU A 437 -13.83 16.00 10.80
N ILE A 438 -13.60 16.49 9.59
CA ILE A 438 -13.47 17.93 9.31
C ILE A 438 -14.78 18.45 8.72
N THR A 439 -15.37 17.67 7.80
CA THR A 439 -16.63 17.96 7.13
C THR A 439 -17.54 16.72 7.15
N THR A 440 -18.77 16.89 6.67
CA THR A 440 -19.72 15.79 6.47
C THR A 440 -19.66 15.19 5.07
N ASN A 441 -18.75 15.66 4.20
CA ASN A 441 -18.59 15.12 2.85
C ASN A 441 -17.62 13.92 2.88
N PRO A 442 -18.05 12.70 2.50
CA PRO A 442 -17.20 11.51 2.52
C PRO A 442 -16.01 11.56 1.56
N ASN A 443 -16.03 12.45 0.57
CA ASN A 443 -14.90 12.63 -0.34
C ASN A 443 -13.72 13.37 0.31
N ASP A 444 -13.98 14.14 1.37
CA ASP A 444 -12.94 14.90 2.05
C ASP A 444 -12.10 13.96 2.93
N ASN A 445 -10.82 14.31 3.13
CA ASN A 445 -10.00 13.61 4.10
C ASN A 445 -10.43 14.03 5.53
N PRO A 446 -10.53 13.09 6.47
CA PRO A 446 -10.65 13.44 7.88
C PRO A 446 -9.31 13.99 8.40
N SER A 447 -9.35 14.64 9.56
CA SER A 447 -8.15 15.01 10.33
C SER A 447 -7.59 13.74 10.97
N VAL A 448 -6.30 13.48 10.80
CA VAL A 448 -5.63 12.30 11.36
C VAL A 448 -4.39 12.72 12.12
N THR A 449 -4.25 12.22 13.34
CA THR A 449 -3.09 12.41 14.21
C THR A 449 -2.52 11.04 14.54
N PHE A 450 -1.23 10.81 14.30
CA PHE A 450 -0.55 9.55 14.65
C PHE A 450 0.36 9.68 15.87
N ASN A 451 0.82 10.89 16.21
CA ASN A 451 1.76 11.20 17.29
C ASN A 451 3.13 10.54 17.11
N TYR A 452 3.69 10.48 15.89
CA TYR A 452 5.00 9.85 15.65
C TYR A 452 6.05 10.28 16.68
N PHE A 453 6.72 9.28 17.29
CA PHE A 453 7.78 9.45 18.30
C PHE A 453 7.37 10.21 19.57
N LYS A 454 6.07 10.30 19.88
CA LYS A 454 5.61 10.83 21.16
C LYS A 454 6.03 9.95 22.34
N ASP A 455 6.05 8.64 22.14
CA ASP A 455 6.62 7.69 23.10
C ASP A 455 8.14 7.56 22.87
N PRO A 456 8.97 7.72 23.91
CA PRO A 456 10.43 7.66 23.79
C PRO A 456 10.97 6.29 23.35
N GLU A 457 10.23 5.19 23.57
CA GLU A 457 10.66 3.87 23.09
C GLU A 457 10.61 3.78 21.55
N ASP A 458 9.63 4.44 20.92
CA ASP A 458 9.54 4.50 19.46
C ASP A 458 10.75 5.24 18.87
N LEU A 459 11.14 6.34 19.53
CA LEU A 459 12.30 7.14 19.14
C LEU A 459 13.60 6.35 19.30
N LYS A 460 13.76 5.64 20.42
CA LYS A 460 14.92 4.77 20.65
C LYS A 460 15.05 3.71 19.55
N LYS A 461 13.95 3.07 19.16
CA LYS A 461 13.97 2.09 18.05
C LYS A 461 14.41 2.72 16.73
N CYS A 462 13.96 3.95 16.43
CA CYS A 462 14.41 4.67 15.24
C CYS A 462 15.92 4.90 15.27
N VAL A 463 16.47 5.37 16.40
CA VAL A 463 17.90 5.61 16.52
C VAL A 463 18.72 4.34 16.30
N GLU A 464 18.34 3.23 16.92
CA GLU A 464 19.01 1.95 16.71
C GLU A 464 18.86 1.45 15.26
N GLY A 465 17.69 1.64 14.65
CA GLY A 465 17.44 1.33 13.24
C GLY A 465 18.34 2.14 12.30
N MET A 466 18.44 3.45 12.53
CA MET A 466 19.30 4.35 11.75
C MET A 466 20.77 3.99 11.89
N ARG A 467 21.24 3.54 13.07
CA ARG A 467 22.61 3.02 13.22
C ARG A 467 22.87 1.83 12.29
N ILE A 468 21.93 0.89 12.20
CA ILE A 468 22.05 -0.24 11.26
C ILE A 468 22.07 0.26 9.80
N VAL A 469 21.22 1.23 9.43
CA VAL A 469 21.25 1.83 8.08
C VAL A 469 22.63 2.41 7.77
N ILE A 470 23.21 3.15 8.71
CA ILE A 470 24.54 3.77 8.59
C ILE A 470 25.63 2.69 8.41
N ASP A 471 25.57 1.62 9.20
CA ASP A 471 26.54 0.54 9.14
C ASP A 471 26.42 -0.24 7.82
N VAL A 472 25.20 -0.50 7.33
CA VAL A 472 24.95 -1.12 6.02
C VAL A 472 25.53 -0.27 4.90
N ILE A 473 25.33 1.05 4.92
CA ILE A 473 25.93 1.95 3.93
C ILE A 473 27.47 1.88 3.98
N ASN A 474 28.06 1.77 5.17
CA ASN A 474 29.51 1.69 5.32
C ASN A 474 30.12 0.30 5.05
N SER A 475 29.29 -0.74 4.94
CA SER A 475 29.71 -2.12 4.71
C SER A 475 30.53 -2.30 3.42
N LYS A 476 31.36 -3.35 3.40
CA LYS A 476 32.11 -3.73 2.19
C LYS A 476 31.16 -4.18 1.09
N ALA A 477 30.12 -4.93 1.45
CA ALA A 477 29.10 -5.41 0.51
C ALA A 477 28.44 -4.26 -0.28
N PHE A 478 28.16 -3.13 0.38
CA PHE A 478 27.49 -1.99 -0.23
C PHE A 478 28.44 -0.97 -0.90
N SER A 479 29.76 -1.13 -0.72
CA SER A 479 30.77 -0.15 -1.15
C SER A 479 30.72 0.27 -2.63
N LYS A 480 30.29 -0.63 -3.53
CA LYS A 480 30.12 -0.35 -4.97
C LYS A 480 29.11 0.77 -5.25
N PHE A 481 28.08 0.91 -4.40
CA PHE A 481 26.94 1.79 -4.64
C PHE A 481 27.06 3.16 -3.97
N ARG A 482 28.16 3.45 -3.29
CA ARG A 482 28.39 4.73 -2.62
C ARG A 482 29.63 5.44 -3.15
N TYR A 483 29.62 6.76 -3.11
CA TYR A 483 30.81 7.55 -3.36
C TYR A 483 31.78 7.42 -2.18
N HIS A 484 33.03 7.02 -2.44
CA HIS A 484 34.04 6.84 -1.38
C HIS A 484 34.36 8.13 -0.61
N ASN A 485 34.22 9.29 -1.26
CA ASN A 485 34.46 10.62 -0.70
C ASN A 485 33.21 11.29 -0.12
N MET A 486 32.07 10.59 -0.08
CA MET A 486 30.83 11.10 0.52
C MET A 486 30.59 10.36 1.85
N PRO A 487 30.90 10.99 3.00
CA PRO A 487 30.60 10.38 4.29
C PRO A 487 29.09 10.34 4.54
N VAL A 488 28.65 9.42 5.40
CA VAL A 488 27.24 9.32 5.82
C VAL A 488 26.69 10.64 6.36
N GLN A 489 27.53 11.45 7.02
CA GLN A 489 27.15 12.78 7.50
C GLN A 489 26.59 13.67 6.37
N ALA A 490 27.17 13.60 5.17
CA ALA A 490 26.67 14.36 4.03
C ALA A 490 25.29 13.87 3.56
N LEU A 491 24.96 12.58 3.77
CA LEU A 491 23.63 12.03 3.47
C LEU A 491 22.59 12.48 4.50
N ILE A 492 22.97 12.55 5.78
CA ILE A 492 22.14 13.12 6.85
C ILE A 492 21.84 14.59 6.54
N ASP A 493 22.88 15.37 6.23
CA ASP A 493 22.74 16.79 5.89
C ASP A 493 21.84 16.97 4.66
N LEU A 494 22.02 16.15 3.62
CA LEU A 494 21.14 16.14 2.44
C LEU A 494 19.67 15.97 2.85
N MET A 495 19.35 14.93 3.63
CA MET A 495 17.98 14.65 4.06
C MET A 495 17.35 15.78 4.89
N LEU A 496 18.14 16.52 5.66
CA LEU A 496 17.65 17.67 6.45
C LEU A 496 17.29 18.87 5.58
N HIS A 497 17.87 19.00 4.38
CA HIS A 497 17.51 20.02 3.40
C HIS A 497 16.31 19.61 2.54
N LEU A 498 15.92 18.33 2.54
CA LEU A 498 14.78 17.86 1.77
C LEU A 498 13.44 18.17 2.49
N PRO A 499 12.41 18.65 1.76
CA PRO A 499 11.07 18.88 2.30
C PRO A 499 10.28 17.56 2.42
N VAL A 500 10.84 16.58 3.13
CA VAL A 500 10.24 15.24 3.31
C VAL A 500 8.95 15.26 4.12
N ASN A 501 8.77 16.29 4.95
CA ASN A 501 7.59 16.55 5.76
C ASN A 501 7.50 18.05 6.08
N LEU A 502 6.44 18.48 6.78
CA LEU A 502 6.22 19.86 7.21
C LEU A 502 6.71 20.13 8.64
N ARG A 503 7.54 19.24 9.20
CA ARG A 503 8.04 19.40 10.58
C ARG A 503 9.22 20.37 10.60
N PRO A 504 9.36 21.17 11.67
CA PRO A 504 10.53 22.02 11.84
C PRO A 504 11.80 21.18 11.85
N LYS A 505 12.85 21.68 11.21
CA LYS A 505 14.19 21.09 11.22
C LYS A 505 15.04 21.86 12.22
N HIS A 506 15.65 21.16 13.16
CA HIS A 506 16.48 21.72 14.20
C HIS A 506 17.95 21.55 13.84
N ALA A 507 18.78 22.55 14.18
CA ALA A 507 20.21 22.52 13.85
C ALA A 507 20.95 21.31 14.46
N ASN A 508 20.51 20.82 15.62
CA ASN A 508 21.06 19.63 16.26
C ASN A 508 20.71 18.31 15.56
N ALA A 509 19.77 18.30 14.62
CA ALA A 509 19.42 17.11 13.83
C ALA A 509 20.58 16.61 12.96
N ALA A 510 21.52 17.49 12.61
CA ALA A 510 22.72 17.10 11.86
C ALA A 510 23.62 16.14 12.67
N PHE A 511 23.66 16.24 14.00
CA PHE A 511 24.57 15.47 14.85
C PHE A 511 23.88 14.65 15.95
N SER A 512 22.55 14.67 16.01
CA SER A 512 21.73 13.85 16.91
C SER A 512 20.77 12.99 16.09
N LEU A 513 20.97 11.67 16.11
CA LEU A 513 20.06 10.74 15.46
C LEU A 513 18.65 10.79 16.05
N GLU A 514 18.50 11.11 17.35
CA GLU A 514 17.19 11.31 17.96
C GLU A 514 16.46 12.48 17.30
N GLN A 515 17.14 13.62 17.17
CA GLN A 515 16.54 14.78 16.52
C GLN A 515 16.33 14.56 15.02
N TYR A 516 17.26 13.87 14.35
CA TYR A 516 17.11 13.46 12.96
C TYR A 516 15.84 12.62 12.75
N CYS A 517 15.61 11.63 13.61
CA CYS A 517 14.41 10.79 13.59
C CYS A 517 13.13 11.64 13.64
N ILE A 518 13.04 12.52 14.64
CA ILE A 518 11.89 13.42 14.86
C ILE A 518 11.67 14.34 13.66
N ASP A 519 12.73 14.93 13.13
CA ASP A 519 12.63 15.98 12.12
C ASP A 519 12.35 15.39 10.74
N THR A 520 12.88 14.21 10.41
CA THR A 520 12.81 13.63 9.05
C THR A 520 11.78 12.52 8.89
N VAL A 521 10.98 12.24 9.92
CA VAL A 521 9.98 11.15 9.91
C VAL A 521 9.07 11.20 8.68
N LEU A 522 8.90 10.03 8.08
CA LEU A 522 8.00 9.74 6.99
C LEU A 522 6.97 8.70 7.44
N THR A 523 5.89 8.60 6.67
CA THR A 523 4.98 7.46 6.73
C THR A 523 5.55 6.30 5.89
N ILE A 524 5.28 5.07 6.31
CA ILE A 524 5.36 3.89 5.43
C ILE A 524 3.97 3.36 5.03
N TYR A 525 2.92 4.15 5.27
CA TYR A 525 1.55 3.87 4.88
C TYR A 525 0.96 2.61 5.57
N HIS A 526 1.43 2.26 6.78
CA HIS A 526 0.96 1.10 7.55
C HIS A 526 -0.07 1.50 8.61
N TYR A 527 -1.10 2.22 8.15
CA TYR A 527 -2.17 2.73 8.99
C TYR A 527 -2.97 1.60 9.63
N HIS A 528 -3.27 1.75 10.91
CA HIS A 528 -4.16 0.87 11.65
C HIS A 528 -4.86 1.63 12.78
N GLY A 529 -5.87 1.00 13.36
CA GLY A 529 -6.71 1.60 14.41
C GLY A 529 -7.92 2.35 13.87
N GLY A 530 -8.71 2.94 14.78
CA GLY A 530 -9.96 3.64 14.47
C GLY A 530 -11.21 2.77 14.55
N CYS A 531 -11.11 1.45 14.39
CA CYS A 531 -12.20 0.49 14.64
C CYS A 531 -11.70 -0.76 15.38
N GLN A 532 -10.76 -0.59 16.31
CA GLN A 532 -10.03 -1.68 16.96
C GLN A 532 -10.94 -2.80 17.50
N SER A 533 -10.54 -4.05 17.26
CA SER A 533 -11.20 -5.23 17.81
C SER A 533 -11.18 -5.21 19.35
N GLY A 534 -12.27 -5.63 19.98
CA GLY A 534 -12.49 -5.54 21.43
C GLY A 534 -12.90 -4.14 21.92
N LYS A 535 -12.91 -3.12 21.06
CA LYS A 535 -13.37 -1.76 21.40
C LYS A 535 -14.57 -1.32 20.55
N VAL A 536 -14.41 -1.36 19.22
CA VAL A 536 -15.46 -0.96 18.25
C VAL A 536 -16.13 -2.18 17.65
N VAL A 537 -15.34 -3.21 17.33
CA VAL A 537 -15.85 -4.49 16.83
C VAL A 537 -15.55 -5.64 17.77
N ASP A 538 -16.35 -6.70 17.75
CA ASP A 538 -16.10 -7.93 18.51
C ASP A 538 -15.09 -8.85 17.80
N HIS A 539 -14.84 -10.05 18.38
CA HIS A 539 -13.95 -11.06 17.82
C HIS A 539 -14.45 -11.68 16.49
N ASN A 540 -15.69 -11.39 16.11
CA ASN A 540 -16.27 -11.73 14.80
C ASN A 540 -16.38 -10.50 13.90
N TYR A 541 -15.71 -9.40 14.25
CA TYR A 541 -15.69 -8.16 13.49
C TYR A 541 -17.05 -7.46 13.37
N LYS A 542 -18.03 -7.84 14.20
CA LYS A 542 -19.34 -7.17 14.27
C LYS A 542 -19.22 -5.89 15.09
N VAL A 543 -19.83 -4.81 14.61
CA VAL A 543 -19.86 -3.54 15.34
C VAL A 543 -20.62 -3.73 16.65
N ILE A 544 -19.96 -3.48 17.77
CA ILE A 544 -20.52 -3.72 19.10
C ILE A 544 -21.73 -2.80 19.30
N GLY A 545 -22.89 -3.39 19.61
CA GLY A 545 -24.14 -2.65 19.80
C GLY A 545 -24.97 -2.45 18.53
N VAL A 546 -24.53 -2.96 17.37
CA VAL A 546 -25.21 -2.81 16.09
C VAL A 546 -25.38 -4.16 15.39
N GLU A 547 -26.59 -4.44 14.95
CA GLU A 547 -26.92 -5.64 14.19
C GLU A 547 -26.68 -5.44 12.69
N ALA A 548 -26.30 -6.53 12.01
CA ALA A 548 -26.08 -6.59 10.56
C ALA A 548 -25.02 -5.61 10.02
N LEU A 549 -24.01 -5.27 10.84
CA LEU A 549 -22.89 -4.41 10.45
C LEU A 549 -21.55 -4.99 10.94
N ARG A 550 -20.58 -5.10 10.03
CA ARG A 550 -19.19 -5.49 10.34
C ARG A 550 -18.19 -4.46 9.83
N VAL A 551 -17.01 -4.44 10.43
CA VAL A 551 -15.83 -3.77 9.88
C VAL A 551 -14.73 -4.80 9.72
N ILE A 552 -14.29 -5.05 8.49
CA ILE A 552 -13.25 -6.04 8.16
C ILE A 552 -12.22 -5.34 7.29
N ASP A 553 -11.22 -4.73 7.94
CA ASP A 553 -10.02 -4.14 7.33
C ASP A 553 -8.98 -3.75 8.40
N GLY A 554 -7.91 -3.07 7.99
CA GLY A 554 -6.82 -2.65 8.89
C GLY A 554 -7.20 -1.68 10.01
N SER A 555 -8.38 -1.04 9.98
CA SER A 555 -8.85 -0.21 11.10
C SER A 555 -9.08 -1.00 12.39
N THR A 556 -9.22 -2.32 12.26
CA THR A 556 -9.53 -3.23 13.36
C THR A 556 -8.28 -3.73 14.11
N PHE A 557 -7.09 -3.48 13.55
CA PHE A 557 -5.84 -3.94 14.11
C PHE A 557 -5.37 -3.08 15.30
N HIS A 558 -4.67 -3.72 16.25
CA HIS A 558 -3.97 -3.05 17.35
C HIS A 558 -2.50 -2.73 17.03
N GLY A 559 -1.97 -3.32 15.96
CA GLY A 559 -0.61 -3.13 15.47
C GLY A 559 -0.53 -3.56 14.00
N SER A 560 0.46 -3.09 13.25
CA SER A 560 0.67 -3.58 11.88
C SER A 560 1.14 -5.06 11.92
N PRO A 561 0.46 -5.99 11.24
CA PRO A 561 0.94 -7.37 11.14
C PRO A 561 2.19 -7.48 10.27
N GLY A 562 3.02 -8.47 10.59
CA GLY A 562 4.17 -8.89 9.80
C GLY A 562 5.18 -7.77 9.52
N THR A 563 5.88 -7.88 8.39
CA THR A 563 6.75 -6.80 7.90
C THR A 563 5.93 -5.63 7.35
N ASN A 564 4.81 -5.93 6.70
CA ASN A 564 3.82 -4.97 6.25
C ASN A 564 2.42 -5.62 6.27
N PRO A 565 1.35 -4.81 6.25
CA PRO A 565 0.02 -5.35 6.43
C PRO A 565 -0.59 -5.99 5.18
N GLN A 566 0.02 -5.87 3.99
CA GLN A 566 -0.63 -6.21 2.72
C GLN A 566 -1.16 -7.65 2.70
N ALA A 567 -0.27 -8.61 2.97
CA ALA A 567 -0.63 -10.02 2.93
C ALA A 567 -1.75 -10.32 3.92
N THR A 568 -1.62 -9.83 5.15
CA THR A 568 -2.59 -10.07 6.22
C THR A 568 -3.93 -9.42 5.94
N VAL A 569 -3.97 -8.26 5.29
CA VAL A 569 -5.24 -7.60 4.93
C VAL A 569 -5.95 -8.34 3.79
N MET A 570 -5.22 -8.87 2.80
CA MET A 570 -5.82 -9.74 1.78
C MET A 570 -6.34 -11.05 2.39
N MET A 571 -5.51 -11.68 3.24
CA MET A 571 -5.85 -12.88 3.97
C MET A 571 -7.09 -12.69 4.85
N LEU A 572 -7.17 -11.57 5.58
CA LEU A 572 -8.31 -11.28 6.46
C LEU A 572 -9.64 -11.27 5.69
N GLY A 573 -9.66 -10.70 4.48
CA GLY A 573 -10.86 -10.70 3.63
C GLY A 573 -11.30 -12.12 3.27
N ARG A 574 -10.35 -12.96 2.84
CA ARG A 574 -10.59 -14.38 2.54
C ARG A 574 -11.04 -15.17 3.77
N TYR A 575 -10.30 -15.03 4.88
CA TYR A 575 -10.55 -15.69 6.16
C TYR A 575 -11.96 -15.39 6.69
N MET A 576 -12.34 -14.11 6.72
CA MET A 576 -13.65 -13.72 7.23
C MET A 576 -14.77 -14.09 6.26
N GLY A 577 -14.55 -14.06 4.94
CA GLY A 577 -15.51 -14.58 3.97
C GLY A 577 -15.83 -16.05 4.22
N GLU A 578 -14.80 -16.89 4.39
CA GLU A 578 -14.96 -18.32 4.71
C GLU A 578 -15.70 -18.53 6.03
N LYS A 579 -15.38 -17.75 7.06
CA LYS A 579 -16.04 -17.84 8.36
C LYS A 579 -17.52 -17.47 8.28
N ILE A 580 -17.87 -16.40 7.56
CA ILE A 580 -19.26 -15.98 7.38
C ILE A 580 -20.07 -17.05 6.64
N ILE A 581 -19.55 -17.62 5.55
CA ILE A 581 -20.23 -18.68 4.79
C ILE A 581 -20.47 -19.94 5.65
N LYS A 582 -19.49 -20.31 6.48
CA LYS A 582 -19.62 -21.46 7.40
C LYS A 582 -20.66 -21.21 8.48
N GLU A 583 -20.70 -20.00 9.06
CA GLU A 583 -21.76 -19.60 10.01
C GLU A 583 -23.15 -19.75 9.37
N ASP A 584 -23.32 -19.32 8.12
CA ASP A 584 -24.60 -19.39 7.41
C ASP A 584 -25.04 -20.83 7.12
N SER A 585 -24.08 -21.68 6.71
CA SER A 585 -24.32 -23.10 6.43
C SER A 585 -24.69 -23.89 7.69
N SER A 586 -24.11 -23.53 8.84
CA SER A 586 -24.40 -24.20 10.11
C SER A 586 -25.83 -23.95 10.61
N ILE A 587 -26.40 -22.78 10.33
CA ILE A 587 -27.78 -22.43 10.69
C ILE A 587 -28.76 -23.17 9.78
N GLY A 588 -28.49 -23.22 8.47
CA GLY A 588 -29.32 -23.97 7.51
C GLY A 588 -29.30 -25.49 7.74
N GLY A 589 -28.20 -26.04 8.25
CA GLY A 589 -28.09 -27.46 8.58
C GLY A 589 -28.85 -27.87 9.84
N SER A 590 -29.06 -26.96 10.80
CA SER A 590 -29.76 -27.29 12.06
C SER A 590 -31.29 -27.37 11.93
N GLU A 591 -31.90 -26.88 10.86
CA GLU A 591 -33.35 -27.03 10.63
C GLU A 591 -33.71 -28.33 9.88
N GLY A 592 -32.73 -29.11 9.43
CA GLY A 592 -32.94 -30.31 8.61
C GLY A 592 -33.02 -31.65 9.36
N ILE A 593 -32.93 -31.68 10.68
CA ILE A 593 -32.98 -32.91 11.48
C ILE A 593 -34.15 -32.81 12.46
N ASN A 594 -35.36 -33.09 11.96
CA ASN A 594 -36.51 -33.50 12.76
C ASN A 594 -37.17 -34.71 12.10
#